data_AF-A0A536YBJ0-F1
#
_entry.id   AF-A0A536YBJ0-F1
#
_cell.length_a   1.000
_cell.length_b   1.000
_cell.length_c   1.000
_cell.angle_alpha   90.00
_cell.angle_beta   90.00
_cell.angle_gamma   90.00
#
_symmetry.space_group_name_H-M   'P 1'
#
loop_
_entity.id
_entity.type
_entity.pdbx_description
1 polymer ?
#
loop_
_entity_poly.entity_id
_entity_poly.type
_entity_poly.pdbx_seq_one_letter_code
_entity_poly.pdbx_strand_id
1 'polypeptide(L)'
;MHASIYIDRQRLDLLDSAGRIVKTYPVSTAKNGPGERYGSECTPRGVHSVRAKIGAGCPGNTVFVRRRPTGEIWTPELARKHPHRDWMLTRILWLSGRERGFNRGGDVDSLRRKIYIHGTGDEATLGVPASHGCIRMSNAGLVEIFDRLAVGAEVDIVESSASPFRVRVADWERDGAPLRRIRHDVFVREQGVPEALERDGCDADCRHVVANDEKGAAIGCGRLLPDGSIGRLAVERAWRGRGIGSSILSRLVDLARSTGCERVTLNARTDAETFYVRHGFAAAGAEFTEAGIRHRRMERVLAHATVPPAAAEPRAAARGKAK
;
A
#
# COMPACT_ATOMS: atom_id res chain seq x y z
N MET A 1 -14.48 5.09 14.16
CA MET A 1 -14.60 5.14 12.69
C MET A 1 -13.26 4.81 12.07
N HIS A 2 -13.25 4.10 10.97
CA HIS A 2 -12.08 3.89 10.10
C HIS A 2 -12.50 4.11 8.65
N ALA A 3 -11.55 4.21 7.73
CA ALA A 3 -11.83 4.37 6.31
C ALA A 3 -11.09 3.33 5.46
N SER A 4 -11.73 2.87 4.40
CA SER A 4 -11.11 2.02 3.37
C SER A 4 -11.18 2.73 2.03
N ILE A 5 -10.05 2.87 1.36
CA ILE A 5 -9.92 3.53 0.07
C ILE A 5 -9.56 2.49 -0.97
N TYR A 6 -10.34 2.41 -2.03
CA TYR A 6 -10.18 1.46 -3.13
C TYR A 6 -9.67 2.20 -4.36
N ILE A 7 -8.44 1.90 -4.78
CA ILE A 7 -7.78 2.55 -5.91
C ILE A 7 -8.47 2.14 -7.22
N ASP A 8 -8.80 0.87 -7.43
CA ASP A 8 -9.49 0.42 -8.66
C ASP A 8 -10.87 1.09 -8.86
N ARG A 9 -11.65 1.25 -7.78
CA ARG A 9 -12.99 1.82 -7.80
C ARG A 9 -13.05 3.32 -7.59
N GLN A 10 -11.92 3.96 -7.29
CA GLN A 10 -11.86 5.39 -6.97
C GLN A 10 -12.89 5.77 -5.90
N ARG A 11 -12.89 5.02 -4.80
CA ARG A 11 -13.93 5.09 -3.77
C ARG A 11 -13.35 5.05 -2.36
N LEU A 12 -13.96 5.77 -1.42
CA LEU A 12 -13.71 5.68 0.00
C LEU A 12 -14.98 5.21 0.71
N ASP A 13 -14.86 4.16 1.52
CA ASP A 13 -15.86 3.74 2.48
C ASP A 13 -15.48 4.25 3.87
N LEU A 14 -16.42 4.88 4.54
CA LEU A 14 -16.34 5.19 5.95
C LEU A 14 -17.04 4.09 6.73
N LEU A 15 -16.35 3.50 7.69
CA LEU A 15 -16.82 2.34 8.44
C LEU A 15 -16.89 2.62 9.94
N ASP A 16 -17.87 2.00 10.61
CA ASP A 16 -18.01 2.04 12.06
C ASP A 16 -17.02 1.10 12.77
N SER A 17 -17.09 1.00 14.10
CA SER A 17 -16.21 0.09 14.87
C SER A 17 -16.49 -1.39 14.63
N ALA A 18 -17.66 -1.74 14.10
CA ALA A 18 -18.04 -3.11 13.76
C ALA A 18 -17.66 -3.48 12.31
N GLY A 19 -17.03 -2.58 11.55
CA GLY A 19 -16.67 -2.81 10.15
C GLY A 19 -17.83 -2.64 9.18
N ARG A 20 -18.95 -2.06 9.60
CA ARG A 20 -20.09 -1.80 8.71
C ARG A 20 -19.88 -0.47 7.99
N ILE A 21 -20.17 -0.46 6.68
CA ILE A 21 -20.11 0.74 5.87
C ILE A 21 -21.21 1.70 6.34
N VAL A 22 -20.80 2.86 6.84
CA VAL A 22 -21.67 3.96 7.25
C VAL A 22 -22.01 4.83 6.05
N LYS A 23 -21.02 5.12 5.21
CA LYS A 23 -21.20 5.94 4.00
C LYS A 23 -20.07 5.72 3.00
N THR A 24 -20.39 5.93 1.73
CA THR A 24 -19.47 5.77 0.61
C THR A 24 -19.29 7.12 -0.10
N TYR A 25 -18.07 7.41 -0.52
CA TYR A 25 -17.71 8.64 -1.22
C TYR A 25 -16.90 8.31 -2.48
N PRO A 26 -17.15 8.98 -3.61
CA PRO A 26 -16.22 8.96 -4.73
C PRO A 26 -14.95 9.71 -4.32
N VAL A 27 -13.79 9.20 -4.75
CA VAL A 27 -12.50 9.85 -4.56
C VAL A 27 -11.74 9.89 -5.88
N SER A 28 -10.62 10.60 -5.90
CA SER A 28 -9.65 10.51 -7.00
C SER A 28 -8.25 10.28 -6.44
N THR A 29 -7.64 9.15 -6.79
CA THR A 29 -6.28 8.76 -6.41
C THR A 29 -5.30 9.13 -7.52
N ALA A 30 -4.04 8.70 -7.38
CA ALA A 30 -2.97 9.03 -8.32
C ALA A 30 -3.21 8.50 -9.72
N LYS A 31 -2.90 9.32 -10.73
CA LYS A 31 -2.85 8.92 -12.14
C LYS A 31 -1.87 7.78 -12.40
N ASN A 32 -0.73 7.80 -11.69
CA ASN A 32 0.31 6.77 -11.79
C ASN A 32 -0.06 5.47 -11.04
N GLY A 33 -1.29 5.36 -10.53
CA GLY A 33 -1.78 4.17 -9.86
C GLY A 33 -1.17 3.94 -8.46
N PRO A 34 -1.17 2.69 -7.98
CA PRO A 34 -0.64 2.33 -6.67
C PRO A 34 0.89 2.33 -6.62
N GLY A 35 1.47 2.75 -5.50
CA GLY A 35 2.92 2.69 -5.29
C GLY A 35 3.44 3.52 -4.11
N GLU A 36 4.45 2.98 -3.44
CA GLU A 36 4.89 3.49 -2.15
C GLU A 36 6.16 4.34 -2.21
N ARG A 37 6.96 4.25 -3.29
CA ARG A 37 8.26 4.92 -3.41
C ARG A 37 8.13 6.45 -3.49
N TYR A 38 9.07 7.15 -2.85
CA TYR A 38 9.24 8.59 -2.93
C TYR A 38 9.50 9.01 -4.39
N GLY A 39 8.88 10.10 -4.83
CA GLY A 39 8.98 10.59 -6.22
C GLY A 39 8.17 9.81 -7.27
N SER A 40 7.50 8.71 -6.91
CA SER A 40 6.68 7.94 -7.87
C SER A 40 5.38 8.64 -8.31
N GLU A 41 4.93 9.62 -7.52
CA GLU A 41 3.59 10.23 -7.64
C GLU A 41 2.42 9.23 -7.58
N CYS A 42 2.67 7.98 -7.19
CA CYS A 42 1.66 6.94 -6.99
C CYS A 42 0.96 7.11 -5.62
N THR A 43 -0.25 6.56 -5.47
CA THR A 43 -0.92 6.50 -4.16
C THR A 43 -0.39 5.29 -3.38
N PRO A 44 0.17 5.45 -2.16
CA PRO A 44 0.67 4.32 -1.39
C PRO A 44 -0.47 3.40 -0.95
N ARG A 45 -0.20 2.10 -0.94
CA ARG A 45 -1.13 1.09 -0.40
C ARG A 45 -0.87 0.83 1.09
N GLY A 46 -1.74 0.01 1.67
CA GLY A 46 -1.62 -0.53 3.02
C GLY A 46 -2.25 0.35 4.10
N VAL A 47 -2.02 -0.03 5.35
CA VAL A 47 -2.57 0.64 6.53
C VAL A 47 -1.87 1.97 6.76
N HIS A 48 -2.67 3.01 6.92
CA HIS A 48 -2.27 4.34 7.35
C HIS A 48 -3.04 4.74 8.61
N SER A 49 -2.59 5.84 9.20
CA SER A 49 -3.33 6.55 10.23
C SER A 49 -3.44 8.02 9.91
N VAL A 50 -4.55 8.64 10.32
CA VAL A 50 -4.69 10.10 10.32
C VAL A 50 -3.70 10.66 11.34
N ARG A 51 -2.57 11.17 10.88
CA ARG A 51 -1.51 11.75 11.72
C ARG A 51 -1.88 13.13 12.23
N ALA A 52 -2.53 13.92 11.39
CA ALA A 52 -2.93 15.28 11.70
C ALA A 52 -4.17 15.67 10.87
N LYS A 53 -4.95 16.59 11.45
CA LYS A 53 -6.14 17.19 10.84
C LYS A 53 -5.89 18.69 10.73
N ILE A 54 -5.96 19.24 9.52
CA ILE A 54 -5.67 20.65 9.25
C ILE A 54 -6.89 21.31 8.61
N GLY A 55 -7.17 22.54 9.03
CA GLY A 55 -8.28 23.34 8.52
C GLY A 55 -9.54 23.28 9.37
N ALA A 56 -9.49 22.71 10.58
CA ALA A 56 -10.63 22.77 11.52
C ALA A 56 -11.06 24.23 11.73
N GLY A 57 -12.37 24.50 11.64
CA GLY A 57 -12.94 25.85 11.75
C GLY A 57 -12.74 26.75 10.53
N CYS A 58 -11.92 26.38 9.55
CA CYS A 58 -11.80 27.17 8.32
C CYS A 58 -13.10 27.10 7.48
N PRO A 59 -13.44 28.13 6.70
CA PRO A 59 -14.55 28.06 5.75
C PRO A 59 -14.38 26.92 4.73
N GLY A 60 -15.50 26.47 4.15
CA GLY A 60 -15.46 25.61 2.96
C GLY A 60 -14.70 26.31 1.83
N ASN A 61 -14.07 25.52 0.95
CA ASN A 61 -13.26 26.00 -0.17
C ASN A 61 -12.00 26.80 0.22
N THR A 62 -11.62 26.84 1.50
CA THR A 62 -10.35 27.46 1.93
C THR A 62 -9.18 26.82 1.17
N VAL A 63 -8.31 27.65 0.61
CA VAL A 63 -7.11 27.18 -0.11
C VAL A 63 -5.96 27.00 0.87
N PHE A 64 -5.26 25.87 0.77
CA PHE A 64 -4.08 25.57 1.57
C PHE A 64 -2.82 25.51 0.73
N VAL A 65 -1.74 26.10 1.23
CA VAL A 65 -0.38 25.94 0.70
C VAL A 65 0.53 25.55 1.84
N ARG A 66 1.32 24.49 1.66
CA ARG A 66 2.22 23.95 2.71
C ARG A 66 1.49 23.71 4.05
N ARG A 67 0.23 23.27 3.99
CA ARG A 67 -0.66 22.99 5.14
C ARG A 67 -1.06 24.24 5.95
N ARG A 68 -0.94 25.44 5.38
CA ARG A 68 -1.42 26.68 5.99
C ARG A 68 -2.52 27.29 5.12
N PRO A 69 -3.61 27.82 5.72
CA PRO A 69 -4.61 28.55 4.96
C PRO A 69 -3.95 29.77 4.32
N THR A 70 -4.24 30.04 3.06
CA THR A 70 -3.67 31.20 2.35
C THR A 70 -4.47 32.49 2.58
N GLY A 71 -5.68 32.37 3.12
CA GLY A 71 -6.68 33.44 3.15
C GLY A 71 -7.56 33.49 1.90
N GLU A 72 -7.22 32.73 0.85
CA GLU A 72 -8.06 32.61 -0.35
C GLU A 72 -9.18 31.59 -0.13
N ILE A 73 -10.35 31.90 -0.69
CA ILE A 73 -11.46 30.96 -0.87
C ILE A 73 -11.51 30.60 -2.35
N TRP A 74 -11.48 29.29 -2.65
CA TRP A 74 -11.51 28.81 -4.01
C TRP A 74 -12.86 29.09 -4.67
N THR A 75 -12.79 29.55 -5.92
CA THR A 75 -13.93 29.72 -6.83
C THR A 75 -13.53 29.29 -8.25
N PRO A 76 -14.50 28.96 -9.13
CA PRO A 76 -14.21 28.70 -10.54
C PRO A 76 -13.46 29.85 -11.25
N GLU A 77 -13.74 31.10 -10.88
CA GLU A 77 -13.05 32.29 -11.39
C GLU A 77 -11.56 32.28 -11.00
N LEU A 78 -11.27 31.95 -9.74
CA LEU A 78 -9.91 31.85 -9.22
C LEU A 78 -9.16 30.69 -9.90
N ALA A 79 -9.84 29.56 -10.10
CA ALA A 79 -9.29 28.41 -10.82
C ALA A 79 -8.92 28.76 -12.26
N ARG A 80 -9.79 29.47 -12.99
CA ARG A 80 -9.51 29.92 -14.38
C ARG A 80 -8.32 30.87 -14.48
N LYS A 81 -8.10 31.72 -13.48
CA LYS A 81 -6.92 32.61 -13.43
C LYS A 81 -5.61 31.86 -13.18
N HIS A 82 -5.67 30.67 -12.57
CA HIS A 82 -4.50 29.86 -12.24
C HIS A 82 -4.70 28.38 -12.66
N PRO A 83 -4.79 28.09 -13.97
CA PRO A 83 -5.20 26.78 -14.48
C PRO A 83 -4.22 25.63 -14.16
N HIS A 84 -2.96 25.96 -13.84
CA HIS A 84 -1.92 24.99 -13.52
C HIS A 84 -1.64 24.84 -12.02
N ARG A 85 -2.37 25.57 -11.15
CA ARG A 85 -2.17 25.47 -9.70
C ARG A 85 -2.81 24.17 -9.19
N ASP A 86 -2.05 23.39 -8.42
CA ASP A 86 -2.62 22.26 -7.69
C ASP A 86 -3.37 22.77 -6.46
N TRP A 87 -4.65 22.43 -6.38
CA TRP A 87 -5.56 22.95 -5.39
C TRP A 87 -5.75 21.95 -4.24
N MET A 88 -5.38 22.37 -3.04
CA MET A 88 -5.65 21.64 -1.81
C MET A 88 -6.67 22.43 -1.01
N LEU A 89 -7.92 21.97 -1.00
CA LEU A 89 -9.06 22.74 -0.52
C LEU A 89 -9.66 22.20 0.77
N THR A 90 -10.38 23.08 1.46
CA THR A 90 -11.35 22.80 2.51
C THR A 90 -10.74 22.21 3.78
N ARG A 91 -10.20 20.99 3.75
CA ARG A 91 -9.52 20.35 4.88
C ARG A 91 -8.36 19.50 4.38
N ILE A 92 -7.50 19.07 5.30
CA ILE A 92 -6.44 18.11 5.01
C ILE A 92 -6.40 17.07 6.13
N LEU A 93 -6.52 15.79 5.77
CA LEU A 93 -6.15 14.67 6.62
C LEU A 93 -4.76 14.20 6.19
N TRP A 94 -3.75 14.41 7.03
CA TRP A 94 -2.39 13.95 6.75
C TRP A 94 -2.23 12.51 7.19
N LEU A 95 -1.85 11.65 6.25
CA LEU A 95 -1.68 10.23 6.50
C LEU A 95 -0.22 9.90 6.88
N SER A 96 -0.07 8.98 7.84
CA SER A 96 1.18 8.31 8.15
C SER A 96 1.00 6.81 7.96
N GLY A 97 1.86 6.18 7.17
CA GLY A 97 1.87 4.73 7.02
C GLY A 97 2.15 4.01 8.33
N ARG A 98 1.69 2.76 8.45
CA ARG A 98 1.90 1.89 9.61
C ARG A 98 2.78 0.66 9.32
N GLU A 99 3.04 0.36 8.05
CA GLU A 99 3.77 -0.85 7.62
C GLU A 99 5.25 -0.52 7.33
N ARG A 100 6.15 -0.93 8.24
CA ARG A 100 7.60 -0.65 8.13
C ARG A 100 8.17 -1.22 6.82
N GLY A 101 8.93 -0.38 6.11
CA GLY A 101 9.53 -0.70 4.83
C GLY A 101 8.49 -0.98 3.74
N PHE A 102 7.21 -0.65 3.93
CA PHE A 102 6.21 -0.73 2.86
C PHE A 102 5.59 0.64 2.63
N ASN A 103 5.01 1.27 3.64
CA ASN A 103 4.49 2.64 3.55
C ASN A 103 4.97 3.56 4.69
N ARG A 104 5.88 3.04 5.55
CA ARG A 104 6.49 3.72 6.71
C ARG A 104 8.01 3.52 6.70
N GLY A 105 8.76 4.61 6.88
CA GLY A 105 10.23 4.64 6.91
C GLY A 105 10.89 4.66 5.53
N GLY A 106 12.16 5.10 5.49
CA GLY A 106 12.99 5.14 4.28
C GLY A 106 12.35 5.91 3.12
N ASP A 107 12.56 5.40 1.90
CA ASP A 107 12.03 5.96 0.65
C ASP A 107 10.58 5.59 0.38
N VAL A 108 9.90 4.91 1.31
CA VAL A 108 8.49 4.54 1.16
C VAL A 108 7.58 5.23 2.17
N ASP A 109 8.12 6.17 2.95
CA ASP A 109 7.41 6.81 4.05
C ASP A 109 6.31 7.77 3.55
N SER A 110 5.05 7.39 3.80
CA SER A 110 3.89 8.16 3.34
C SER A 110 3.77 9.54 4.00
N LEU A 111 4.27 9.69 5.23
CA LEU A 111 4.26 10.98 5.93
C LEU A 111 5.24 11.96 5.24
N ARG A 112 6.46 11.49 4.94
CA ARG A 112 7.49 12.25 4.20
C ARG A 112 7.06 12.55 2.76
N ARG A 113 6.36 11.61 2.13
CA ARG A 113 5.74 11.78 0.80
C ARG A 113 4.53 12.73 0.81
N LYS A 114 4.12 13.25 1.97
CA LYS A 114 3.03 14.24 2.11
C LYS A 114 1.71 13.71 1.55
N ILE A 115 1.37 12.47 1.89
CA ILE A 115 0.15 11.85 1.41
C ILE A 115 -1.05 12.36 2.21
N TYR A 116 -2.01 12.95 1.50
CA TYR A 116 -3.17 13.62 2.08
C TYR A 116 -4.48 13.05 1.57
N ILE A 117 -5.53 13.14 2.40
CA ILE A 117 -6.91 13.22 1.90
C ILE A 117 -7.32 14.69 1.97
N HIS A 118 -7.73 15.28 0.85
CA HIS A 118 -8.07 16.70 0.79
C HIS A 118 -9.15 17.03 -0.23
N GLY A 119 -9.64 18.27 -0.18
CA GLY A 119 -10.74 18.74 -1.02
C GLY A 119 -10.21 19.13 -2.38
N THR A 120 -11.03 18.96 -3.42
CA THR A 120 -10.70 19.37 -4.78
C THR A 120 -11.63 20.48 -5.26
N GLY A 121 -11.11 21.38 -6.09
CA GLY A 121 -11.93 22.34 -6.84
C GLY A 121 -12.48 21.74 -8.14
N ASP A 122 -11.93 20.61 -8.54
CA ASP A 122 -12.30 19.89 -9.76
C ASP A 122 -13.07 18.62 -9.40
N GLU A 123 -14.29 18.78 -8.87
CA GLU A 123 -15.12 17.66 -8.44
C GLU A 123 -15.57 16.77 -9.62
N ALA A 124 -15.49 17.27 -10.86
CA ALA A 124 -15.76 16.50 -12.07
C ALA A 124 -14.76 15.35 -12.28
N THR A 125 -13.56 15.42 -11.67
CA THR A 125 -12.56 14.34 -11.73
C THR A 125 -12.73 13.27 -10.65
N LEU A 126 -13.71 13.40 -9.75
CA LEU A 126 -13.97 12.37 -8.73
C LEU A 126 -14.53 11.11 -9.40
N GLY A 127 -14.00 9.95 -9.00
CA GLY A 127 -14.31 8.66 -9.62
C GLY A 127 -13.31 8.24 -10.70
N VAL A 128 -12.32 9.08 -11.05
CA VAL A 128 -11.22 8.73 -11.96
C VAL A 128 -9.86 9.07 -11.36
N PRO A 129 -8.77 8.33 -11.68
CA PRO A 129 -7.43 8.68 -11.21
C PRO A 129 -6.98 10.06 -11.76
N ALA A 130 -6.69 11.02 -10.89
CA ALA A 130 -6.36 12.39 -11.30
C ALA A 130 -5.33 13.12 -10.42
N SER A 131 -4.88 12.54 -9.30
CA SER A 131 -3.91 13.17 -8.40
C SER A 131 -2.45 12.80 -8.72
N HIS A 132 -1.50 13.40 -7.98
CA HIS A 132 -0.07 13.08 -8.00
C HIS A 132 0.38 12.38 -6.69
N GLY A 133 -0.49 11.53 -6.12
CA GLY A 133 -0.18 10.70 -4.95
C GLY A 133 -1.16 10.85 -3.78
N CYS A 134 -1.85 11.98 -3.70
CA CYS A 134 -2.88 12.23 -2.68
C CYS A 134 -4.24 11.63 -3.05
N ILE A 135 -5.19 11.67 -2.12
CA ILE A 135 -6.57 11.26 -2.34
C ILE A 135 -7.44 12.52 -2.32
N ARG A 136 -8.10 12.79 -3.43
CA ARG A 136 -9.01 13.94 -3.59
C ARG A 136 -10.45 13.52 -3.30
N MET A 137 -11.20 14.40 -2.65
CA MET A 137 -12.62 14.23 -2.34
C MET A 137 -13.40 15.50 -2.65
N SER A 138 -14.73 15.39 -2.77
CA SER A 138 -15.60 16.56 -2.78
C SER A 138 -15.45 17.34 -1.48
N ASN A 139 -15.63 18.66 -1.54
CA ASN A 139 -15.45 19.51 -0.37
C ASN A 139 -16.44 19.16 0.74
N ALA A 140 -17.70 18.87 0.38
CA ALA A 140 -18.73 18.45 1.31
C ALA A 140 -18.40 17.09 1.96
N GLY A 141 -18.01 16.09 1.15
CA GLY A 141 -17.66 14.76 1.66
C GLY A 141 -16.42 14.80 2.57
N LEU A 142 -15.46 15.64 2.24
CA LEU A 142 -14.27 15.83 3.07
C LEU A 142 -14.58 16.44 4.43
N VAL A 143 -15.45 17.45 4.52
CA VAL A 143 -15.86 18.02 5.81
C VAL A 143 -16.49 16.92 6.68
N GLU A 144 -17.36 16.11 6.09
CA GLU A 144 -18.02 15.02 6.83
C GLU A 144 -17.03 13.97 7.35
N ILE A 145 -16.12 13.46 6.51
CA ILE A 145 -15.13 12.48 6.99
C ILE A 145 -14.11 13.12 7.94
N PHE A 146 -13.83 14.43 7.77
CA PHE A 146 -12.96 15.16 8.66
C PHE A 146 -13.56 15.16 10.06
N ASP A 147 -14.84 15.41 10.23
CA ASP A 147 -15.45 15.42 11.56
C ASP A 147 -15.57 14.02 12.18
N ARG A 148 -15.81 13.00 11.35
CA ARG A 148 -16.01 11.61 11.81
C ARG A 148 -14.72 10.82 12.07
N LEU A 149 -13.61 11.18 11.43
CA LEU A 149 -12.31 10.52 11.65
C LEU A 149 -11.49 11.28 12.71
N ALA A 150 -11.11 10.57 13.76
CA ALA A 150 -10.21 11.09 14.79
C ALA A 150 -8.74 11.07 14.30
N VAL A 151 -7.88 11.87 14.94
CA VAL A 151 -6.43 11.65 14.84
C VAL A 151 -6.13 10.25 15.38
N GLY A 152 -5.31 9.49 14.67
CA GLY A 152 -5.02 8.08 14.95
C GLY A 152 -6.00 7.09 14.32
N ALA A 153 -7.12 7.56 13.74
CA ALA A 153 -8.06 6.70 13.02
C ALA A 153 -7.35 5.99 11.85
N GLU A 154 -7.70 4.73 11.65
CA GLU A 154 -7.13 3.90 10.60
C GLU A 154 -7.71 4.27 9.23
N VAL A 155 -6.83 4.34 8.24
CA VAL A 155 -7.18 4.49 6.83
C VAL A 155 -6.46 3.40 6.06
N ASP A 156 -7.19 2.44 5.53
CA ASP A 156 -6.63 1.38 4.71
C ASP A 156 -6.74 1.76 3.23
N ILE A 157 -5.63 1.66 2.49
CA ILE A 157 -5.62 1.96 1.05
C ILE A 157 -5.32 0.68 0.30
N VAL A 158 -6.30 0.19 -0.46
CA VAL A 158 -6.24 -1.09 -1.16
C VAL A 158 -6.34 -0.91 -2.66
N GLU A 159 -5.66 -1.79 -3.38
CA GLU A 159 -5.61 -1.76 -4.83
C GLU A 159 -6.88 -2.35 -5.47
N SER A 160 -7.31 -3.52 -4.99
CA SER A 160 -8.50 -4.21 -5.49
C SER A 160 -9.57 -4.34 -4.43
N SER A 161 -10.78 -3.99 -4.84
CA SER A 161 -12.03 -4.04 -4.08
C SER A 161 -12.84 -5.33 -4.30
N ALA A 162 -12.38 -6.22 -5.18
CA ALA A 162 -13.02 -7.48 -5.53
C ALA A 162 -12.43 -8.69 -4.80
N SER A 163 -11.33 -8.50 -4.07
CA SER A 163 -10.68 -9.59 -3.35
C SER A 163 -11.43 -9.87 -2.04
N PRO A 164 -11.95 -11.09 -1.80
CA PRO A 164 -12.61 -11.46 -0.55
C PRO A 164 -11.61 -11.63 0.62
N PHE A 165 -10.44 -11.01 0.47
CA PHE A 165 -9.31 -11.12 1.36
C PHE A 165 -8.42 -9.89 1.24
N ARG A 166 -7.64 -9.68 2.28
CA ARG A 166 -6.76 -8.53 2.46
C ARG A 166 -5.33 -8.99 2.68
N VAL A 167 -4.39 -8.45 1.91
CA VAL A 167 -2.95 -8.74 2.07
C VAL A 167 -2.23 -7.55 2.68
N ARG A 168 -1.49 -7.80 3.76
CA ARG A 168 -0.71 -6.78 4.48
C ARG A 168 0.63 -7.33 4.96
N VAL A 169 1.56 -6.43 5.28
CA VAL A 169 2.73 -6.80 6.07
C VAL A 169 2.28 -7.22 7.47
N ALA A 170 2.80 -8.36 7.94
CA ALA A 170 2.50 -8.88 9.26
C ALA A 170 3.40 -8.23 10.31
N ASP A 171 2.85 -8.06 11.51
CA ASP A 171 3.58 -7.70 12.72
C ASP A 171 3.88 -9.00 13.48
N TRP A 172 5.16 -9.35 13.62
CA TRP A 172 5.53 -10.67 14.15
C TRP A 172 5.02 -10.90 15.58
N GLU A 173 4.98 -9.87 16.43
CA GLU A 173 4.53 -10.00 17.81
C GLU A 173 3.03 -10.36 17.88
N ARG A 174 2.22 -9.76 17.00
CA ARG A 174 0.77 -9.98 16.96
C ARG A 174 0.37 -11.16 16.08
N ASP A 175 1.01 -11.30 14.93
CA ASP A 175 0.59 -12.19 13.84
C ASP A 175 1.39 -13.50 13.81
N GLY A 176 2.48 -13.63 14.59
CA GLY A 176 3.34 -14.81 14.57
C GLY A 176 2.62 -16.13 14.86
N ALA A 177 1.70 -16.15 15.84
CA ALA A 177 0.92 -17.35 16.15
C ALA A 177 -0.01 -17.78 14.98
N PRO A 178 -0.84 -16.87 14.41
CA PRO A 178 -1.60 -17.16 13.19
C PRO A 178 -0.74 -17.66 12.01
N LEU A 179 0.43 -17.07 11.78
CA LEU A 179 1.33 -17.48 10.70
C LEU A 179 1.83 -18.90 10.90
N ARG A 180 2.31 -19.22 12.11
CA ARG A 180 2.75 -20.59 12.45
C ARG A 180 1.64 -21.62 12.27
N ARG A 181 0.39 -21.29 12.64
CA ARG A 181 -0.75 -22.20 12.43
C ARG A 181 -0.95 -22.55 10.96
N ILE A 182 -1.01 -21.54 10.08
CA ILE A 182 -1.18 -21.75 8.63
C ILE A 182 -0.04 -22.62 8.08
N ARG A 183 1.21 -22.31 8.45
CA ARG A 183 2.39 -23.06 8.01
C ARG A 183 2.37 -24.49 8.53
N HIS A 184 1.99 -24.72 9.78
CA HIS A 184 1.85 -26.06 10.34
C HIS A 184 0.78 -26.88 9.59
N ASP A 185 -0.40 -26.30 9.37
CA ASP A 185 -1.48 -26.99 8.66
C ASP A 185 -1.09 -27.34 7.21
N VAL A 186 -0.42 -26.42 6.51
CA VAL A 186 -0.06 -26.60 5.09
C VAL A 186 1.22 -27.41 4.89
N PHE A 187 2.28 -27.18 5.67
CA PHE A 187 3.56 -27.86 5.47
C PHE A 187 3.66 -29.16 6.28
N VAL A 188 3.25 -29.15 7.55
CA VAL A 188 3.40 -30.33 8.41
C VAL A 188 2.25 -31.31 8.18
N ARG A 189 1.00 -30.88 8.39
CA ARG A 189 -0.16 -31.78 8.28
C ARG A 189 -0.48 -32.21 6.85
N GLU A 190 -0.47 -31.28 5.90
CA GLU A 190 -0.85 -31.57 4.52
C GLU A 190 0.31 -32.12 3.67
N GLN A 191 1.51 -31.55 3.79
CA GLN A 191 2.65 -31.93 2.94
C GLN A 191 3.62 -32.92 3.61
N GLY A 192 3.43 -33.22 4.90
CA GLY A 192 4.27 -34.18 5.62
C GLY A 192 5.70 -33.68 5.91
N VAL A 193 5.93 -32.36 5.86
CA VAL A 193 7.23 -31.79 6.22
C VAL A 193 7.45 -31.97 7.72
N PRO A 194 8.59 -32.54 8.17
CA PRO A 194 8.90 -32.66 9.59
C PRO A 194 8.83 -31.30 10.31
N GLU A 195 8.17 -31.26 11.47
CA GLU A 195 7.95 -30.01 12.21
C GLU A 195 9.26 -29.28 12.55
N ALA A 196 10.31 -30.03 12.87
CA ALA A 196 11.64 -29.48 13.15
C ALA A 196 12.24 -28.69 11.97
N LEU A 197 11.88 -29.02 10.73
CA LEU A 197 12.34 -28.31 9.53
C LEU A 197 11.48 -27.07 9.22
N GLU A 198 10.25 -27.00 9.73
CA GLU A 198 9.42 -25.80 9.61
C GLU A 198 10.03 -24.65 10.43
N ARG A 199 10.43 -24.98 11.68
CA ARG A 199 10.91 -24.05 12.70
C ARG A 199 12.41 -23.83 12.58
N ASP A 200 12.81 -22.99 11.64
CA ASP A 200 14.23 -22.69 11.36
C ASP A 200 14.86 -21.64 12.30
N GLY A 201 14.10 -21.06 13.22
CA GLY A 201 14.60 -20.06 14.17
C GLY A 201 14.78 -18.65 13.60
N CYS A 202 14.63 -18.45 12.29
CA CYS A 202 14.89 -17.16 11.63
C CYS A 202 13.67 -16.23 11.60
N ASP A 203 12.50 -16.69 12.06
CA ASP A 203 11.25 -15.99 11.82
C ASP A 203 11.20 -14.56 12.39
N ALA A 204 11.82 -14.31 13.54
CA ALA A 204 11.80 -13.00 14.18
C ALA A 204 12.56 -11.92 13.37
N ASP A 205 13.55 -12.34 12.59
CA ASP A 205 14.40 -11.47 11.78
C ASP A 205 13.87 -11.29 10.34
N CYS A 206 12.80 -11.99 10.00
CA CYS A 206 12.20 -11.97 8.67
C CYS A 206 11.04 -10.97 8.57
N ARG A 207 10.79 -10.51 7.34
CA ARG A 207 9.54 -9.81 7.02
C ARG A 207 8.49 -10.83 6.61
N HIS A 208 7.28 -10.68 7.11
CA HIS A 208 6.18 -11.58 6.82
C HIS A 208 5.03 -10.84 6.16
N VAL A 209 4.29 -11.54 5.33
CA VAL A 209 3.04 -11.08 4.71
C VAL A 209 1.95 -12.03 5.11
N VAL A 210 0.79 -11.48 5.48
CA VAL A 210 -0.40 -12.23 5.86
C VAL A 210 -1.57 -11.84 4.97
N ALA A 211 -2.34 -12.85 4.55
CA ALA A 211 -3.65 -12.68 3.97
C ALA A 211 -4.73 -12.97 5.02
N ASN A 212 -5.65 -12.03 5.21
CA ASN A 212 -6.80 -12.16 6.08
C ASN A 212 -8.09 -12.22 5.25
N ASP A 213 -9.08 -13.01 5.65
CA ASP A 213 -10.43 -12.92 5.08
C ASP A 213 -11.17 -11.65 5.56
N GLU A 214 -12.39 -11.45 5.09
CA GLU A 214 -13.26 -10.33 5.49
C GLU A 214 -13.58 -10.31 6.99
N LYS A 215 -13.51 -11.46 7.67
CA LYS A 215 -13.72 -11.59 9.11
C LYS A 215 -12.43 -11.38 9.91
N GLY A 216 -11.31 -11.13 9.24
CA GLY A 216 -9.99 -10.94 9.84
C GLY A 216 -9.22 -12.24 10.11
N ALA A 217 -9.77 -13.41 9.80
CA ALA A 217 -9.07 -14.68 10.00
C ALA A 217 -7.88 -14.78 9.04
N ALA A 218 -6.71 -15.17 9.54
CA ALA A 218 -5.53 -15.38 8.69
C ALA A 218 -5.72 -16.66 7.86
N ILE A 219 -5.62 -16.55 6.53
CA ILE A 219 -5.92 -17.60 5.54
C ILE A 219 -4.75 -17.92 4.60
N GLY A 220 -3.68 -17.11 4.66
CA GLY A 220 -2.46 -17.35 3.93
C GLY A 220 -1.31 -16.51 4.46
N CYS A 221 -0.07 -16.94 4.16
CA CYS A 221 1.14 -16.25 4.58
C CYS A 221 2.29 -16.43 3.59
N GLY A 222 3.31 -15.60 3.73
CA GLY A 222 4.61 -15.81 3.12
C GLY A 222 5.70 -15.01 3.84
N ARG A 223 6.95 -15.41 3.65
CA ARG A 223 8.11 -14.87 4.36
C ARG A 223 9.16 -14.37 3.38
N LEU A 224 9.78 -13.24 3.70
CA LEU A 224 10.93 -12.67 3.02
C LEU A 224 12.09 -12.56 4.02
N LEU A 225 13.20 -13.23 3.69
CA LEU A 225 14.44 -13.17 4.45
C LEU A 225 15.24 -11.91 4.08
N PRO A 226 16.17 -11.47 4.96
CA PRO A 226 17.01 -10.28 4.70
C PRO A 226 17.86 -10.35 3.41
N ASP A 227 18.22 -11.56 2.96
CA ASP A 227 19.00 -11.80 1.74
C ASP A 227 18.16 -11.75 0.44
N GLY A 228 16.85 -11.50 0.55
CA GLY A 228 15.92 -11.50 -0.59
C GLY A 228 15.31 -12.87 -0.90
N SER A 229 15.59 -13.90 -0.10
CA SER A 229 14.98 -15.22 -0.25
C SER A 229 13.52 -15.21 0.19
N ILE A 230 12.62 -15.67 -0.68
CA ILE A 230 11.19 -15.83 -0.43
C ILE A 230 10.91 -17.29 -0.10
N GLY A 231 10.17 -17.51 1.00
CA GLY A 231 9.81 -18.85 1.45
C GLY A 231 8.54 -18.88 2.28
N ARG A 232 8.20 -20.07 2.78
CA ARG A 232 7.04 -20.31 3.65
C ARG A 232 5.72 -19.74 3.08
N LEU A 233 5.59 -19.74 1.75
CA LEU A 233 4.39 -19.32 1.06
C LEU A 233 3.32 -20.40 1.22
N ALA A 234 2.28 -20.13 2.00
CA ALA A 234 1.23 -21.08 2.32
C ALA A 234 -0.14 -20.40 2.24
N VAL A 235 -1.12 -21.11 1.67
CA VAL A 235 -2.52 -20.69 1.63
C VAL A 235 -3.38 -21.87 2.06
N GLU A 236 -4.32 -21.63 2.97
CA GLU A 236 -5.25 -22.65 3.42
C GLU A 236 -6.03 -23.25 2.24
N ARG A 237 -6.27 -24.56 2.26
CA ARG A 237 -6.83 -25.31 1.11
C ARG A 237 -8.14 -24.72 0.59
N ALA A 238 -9.05 -24.31 1.47
CA ALA A 238 -10.36 -23.75 1.12
C ALA A 238 -10.29 -22.41 0.36
N TRP A 239 -9.13 -21.74 0.42
CA TRP A 239 -8.91 -20.40 -0.10
C TRP A 239 -8.01 -20.37 -1.35
N ARG A 240 -7.46 -21.51 -1.77
CA ARG A 240 -6.62 -21.63 -2.98
C ARG A 240 -7.41 -21.35 -4.25
N GLY A 241 -6.70 -20.99 -5.32
CA GLY A 241 -7.31 -20.65 -6.62
C GLY A 241 -7.99 -19.28 -6.69
N ARG A 242 -7.97 -18.51 -5.60
CA ARG A 242 -8.61 -17.17 -5.51
C ARG A 242 -7.63 -16.01 -5.69
N GLY A 243 -6.41 -16.26 -6.17
CA GLY A 243 -5.38 -15.23 -6.34
C GLY A 243 -4.61 -14.84 -5.06
N ILE A 244 -4.92 -15.41 -3.90
CA ILE A 244 -4.26 -15.07 -2.62
C ILE A 244 -2.74 -15.26 -2.67
N GLY A 245 -2.27 -16.40 -3.19
CA GLY A 245 -0.84 -16.68 -3.33
C GLY A 245 -0.14 -15.64 -4.20
N SER A 246 -0.78 -15.22 -5.30
CA SER A 246 -0.29 -14.16 -6.18
C SER A 246 -0.18 -12.83 -5.45
N SER A 247 -1.20 -12.44 -4.68
CA SER A 247 -1.21 -11.19 -3.92
C SER A 247 -0.17 -11.18 -2.81
N ILE A 248 0.03 -12.30 -2.09
CA ILE A 248 1.09 -12.45 -1.10
C ILE A 248 2.46 -12.33 -1.76
N LEU A 249 2.70 -13.07 -2.84
CA LEU A 249 3.98 -13.05 -3.55
C LEU A 249 4.30 -11.65 -4.11
N SER A 250 3.32 -10.99 -4.73
CA SER A 250 3.45 -9.61 -5.21
C SER A 250 3.84 -8.67 -4.07
N ARG A 251 3.19 -8.77 -2.91
CA ARG A 251 3.54 -7.97 -1.74
C ARG A 251 4.98 -8.26 -1.28
N LEU A 252 5.40 -9.52 -1.18
CA LEU A 252 6.78 -9.87 -0.80
C LEU A 252 7.82 -9.29 -1.77
N VAL A 253 7.55 -9.33 -3.08
CA VAL A 253 8.41 -8.70 -4.09
C VAL A 253 8.50 -7.19 -3.89
N ASP A 254 7.40 -6.52 -3.57
CA ASP A 254 7.41 -5.08 -3.28
C ASP A 254 8.19 -4.75 -1.99
N LEU A 255 8.12 -5.61 -0.98
CA LEU A 255 8.95 -5.51 0.23
C LEU A 255 10.43 -5.68 -0.08
N ALA A 256 10.82 -6.63 -0.94
CA ALA A 256 12.21 -6.83 -1.32
C ALA A 256 12.77 -5.64 -2.13
N ARG A 257 11.95 -5.09 -3.04
CA ARG A 257 12.28 -3.87 -3.78
C ARG A 257 12.56 -2.70 -2.84
N SER A 258 11.75 -2.52 -1.81
CA SER A 258 11.90 -1.39 -0.87
C SER A 258 13.11 -1.53 0.07
N THR A 259 13.63 -2.75 0.25
CA THR A 259 14.88 -3.00 0.99
C THR A 259 16.13 -2.93 0.11
N GLY A 260 15.97 -2.55 -1.17
CA GLY A 260 17.10 -2.41 -2.09
C GLY A 260 17.58 -3.73 -2.71
N CYS A 261 16.83 -4.82 -2.57
CA CYS A 261 17.19 -6.08 -3.21
C CYS A 261 17.13 -5.92 -4.74
N GLU A 262 18.21 -6.28 -5.42
CA GLU A 262 18.29 -6.33 -6.89
C GLU A 262 17.65 -7.59 -7.47
N ARG A 263 17.55 -8.64 -6.66
CA ARG A 263 16.92 -9.91 -7.00
C ARG A 263 16.23 -10.52 -5.80
N VAL A 264 15.23 -11.36 -6.08
CA VAL A 264 14.64 -12.28 -5.10
C VAL A 264 14.81 -13.70 -5.58
N THR A 265 14.99 -14.63 -4.64
CA THR A 265 15.17 -16.05 -4.94
C THR A 265 14.18 -16.90 -4.14
N LEU A 266 13.89 -18.10 -4.61
CA LEU A 266 13.07 -19.07 -3.88
C LEU A 266 13.39 -20.49 -4.35
N ASN A 267 13.03 -21.46 -3.50
CA ASN A 267 13.02 -22.87 -3.85
C ASN A 267 11.57 -23.28 -4.12
N ALA A 268 11.18 -23.32 -5.40
CA ALA A 268 9.84 -23.72 -5.79
C ALA A 268 9.73 -25.23 -5.79
N ARG A 269 8.62 -25.78 -5.31
CA ARG A 269 8.28 -27.18 -5.64
C ARG A 269 8.08 -27.29 -7.15
N THR A 270 8.47 -28.41 -7.75
CA THR A 270 8.38 -28.60 -9.21
C THR A 270 6.96 -28.45 -9.74
N ASP A 271 5.95 -28.81 -8.94
CA ASP A 271 4.53 -28.66 -9.30
C ASP A 271 3.98 -27.23 -9.14
N ALA A 272 4.75 -26.33 -8.51
CA ALA A 272 4.43 -24.90 -8.36
C ALA A 272 5.26 -24.00 -9.30
N GLU A 273 6.16 -24.54 -10.12
CA GLU A 273 7.03 -23.75 -11.00
C GLU A 273 6.23 -22.81 -11.93
N THR A 274 5.19 -23.33 -12.58
CA THR A 274 4.32 -22.55 -13.47
C THR A 274 3.69 -21.34 -12.77
N PHE A 275 3.38 -21.46 -11.47
CA PHE A 275 2.87 -20.33 -10.70
C PHE A 275 3.94 -19.23 -10.59
N TYR A 276 5.18 -19.56 -10.26
CA TYR A 276 6.25 -18.58 -10.13
C TYR A 276 6.70 -17.99 -11.47
N VAL A 277 6.71 -18.78 -12.56
CA VAL A 277 6.97 -18.28 -13.92
C VAL A 277 6.00 -17.17 -14.31
N ARG A 278 4.70 -17.32 -14.01
CA ARG A 278 3.69 -16.27 -14.27
C ARG A 278 3.95 -14.99 -13.48
N HIS A 279 4.71 -15.04 -12.40
CA HIS A 279 5.12 -13.88 -11.61
C HIS A 279 6.52 -13.38 -11.96
N GLY A 280 7.07 -13.80 -13.11
CA GLY A 280 8.34 -13.33 -13.64
C GLY A 280 9.57 -13.95 -13.01
N PHE A 281 9.45 -15.10 -12.35
CA PHE A 281 10.60 -15.89 -11.91
C PHE A 281 11.09 -16.81 -13.04
N ALA A 282 12.40 -16.96 -13.14
CA ALA A 282 13.06 -17.91 -14.03
C ALA A 282 13.76 -19.00 -13.22
N ALA A 283 13.87 -20.20 -13.79
CA ALA A 283 14.65 -21.28 -13.19
C ALA A 283 16.14 -20.89 -13.12
N ALA A 284 16.77 -21.16 -11.98
CA ALA A 284 18.18 -20.89 -11.71
C ALA A 284 18.84 -22.12 -11.09
N GLY A 285 19.14 -23.11 -11.92
CA GLY A 285 19.83 -24.34 -11.52
C GLY A 285 19.03 -25.63 -11.77
N ALA A 286 19.59 -26.75 -11.33
CA ALA A 286 19.01 -28.08 -11.45
C ALA A 286 17.95 -28.36 -10.38
N GLU A 287 17.13 -29.38 -10.63
CA GLU A 287 16.20 -29.92 -9.62
C GLU A 287 16.97 -30.59 -8.48
N PHE A 288 16.47 -30.46 -7.26
CA PHE A 288 16.99 -31.13 -6.08
C PHE A 288 15.84 -31.60 -5.18
N THR A 289 16.13 -32.46 -4.21
CA THR A 289 15.12 -32.99 -3.29
C THR A 289 15.36 -32.43 -1.88
N GLU A 290 14.30 -31.91 -1.27
CA GLU A 290 14.30 -31.39 0.10
C GLU A 290 13.05 -31.93 0.82
N ALA A 291 13.24 -32.55 2.00
CA ALA A 291 12.18 -33.23 2.75
C ALA A 291 11.34 -34.23 1.92
N GLY A 292 11.98 -34.92 0.97
CA GLY A 292 11.31 -35.88 0.06
C GLY A 292 10.51 -35.25 -1.09
N ILE A 293 10.56 -33.91 -1.23
CA ILE A 293 9.84 -33.16 -2.26
C ILE A 293 10.84 -32.60 -3.27
N ARG A 294 10.52 -32.70 -4.56
CA ARG A 294 11.34 -32.12 -5.64
C ARG A 294 11.14 -30.62 -5.70
N HIS A 295 12.26 -29.92 -5.73
CA HIS A 295 12.34 -28.47 -5.80
C HIS A 295 13.26 -28.03 -6.93
N ARG A 296 13.05 -26.80 -7.38
CA ARG A 296 13.92 -26.08 -8.30
C ARG A 296 14.13 -24.66 -7.78
N ARG A 297 15.38 -24.24 -7.73
CA ARG A 297 15.71 -22.84 -7.41
C ARG A 297 15.22 -21.94 -8.54
N MET A 298 14.55 -20.86 -8.20
CA MET A 298 14.08 -19.84 -9.12
C MET A 298 14.45 -18.45 -8.63
N GLU A 299 14.64 -17.52 -9.55
CA GLU A 299 14.97 -16.13 -9.24
C GLU A 299 14.25 -15.13 -10.13
N ARG A 300 14.10 -13.91 -9.63
CA ARG A 300 13.57 -12.78 -10.39
C ARG A 300 14.43 -11.55 -10.14
N VAL A 301 14.93 -10.96 -11.21
CA VAL A 301 15.59 -9.65 -11.16
C VAL A 301 14.53 -8.57 -10.93
N LEU A 302 14.81 -7.69 -9.98
CA LEU A 302 13.97 -6.56 -9.64
C LEU A 302 14.54 -5.34 -10.35
N ALA A 303 13.87 -4.89 -11.42
CA ALA A 303 14.23 -3.64 -12.06
C ALA A 303 14.21 -2.50 -11.02
N HIS A 304 15.27 -1.70 -10.96
CA HIS A 304 15.21 -0.41 -10.28
C HIS A 304 14.07 0.39 -10.91
N ALA A 305 13.17 0.94 -10.10
CA ALA A 305 12.27 1.96 -10.59
C ALA A 305 13.15 3.13 -11.04
N THR A 306 13.26 3.35 -12.35
CA THR A 306 13.81 4.58 -12.90
C THR A 306 12.97 5.71 -12.34
N VAL A 307 13.53 6.49 -11.42
CA VAL A 307 12.95 7.77 -11.01
C VAL A 307 13.00 8.64 -12.27
N PRO A 308 11.87 9.09 -12.84
CA PRO A 308 11.93 10.13 -13.86
C PRO A 308 12.70 11.31 -13.26
N PRO A 309 13.69 11.88 -13.94
CA PRO A 309 14.43 13.02 -13.39
C PRO A 309 13.42 14.08 -12.95
N ALA A 310 13.54 14.51 -11.69
CA ALA A 310 12.68 15.54 -11.13
C ALA A 310 12.64 16.72 -12.11
N ALA A 311 11.44 17.12 -12.53
CA ALA A 311 11.28 18.31 -13.35
C ALA A 311 12.00 19.46 -12.63
N ALA A 312 13.01 20.03 -13.29
CA ALA A 312 13.84 21.07 -12.73
C ALA A 312 12.95 22.20 -12.18
N GLU A 313 13.15 22.57 -10.92
CA GLU A 313 12.47 23.72 -10.34
C GLU A 313 12.72 24.94 -11.23
N PRO A 314 11.68 25.72 -11.60
CA PRO A 314 11.90 26.96 -12.31
C PRO A 314 12.74 27.87 -11.42
N ARG A 315 13.98 28.14 -11.86
CA ARG A 315 14.87 29.11 -11.24
C ARG A 315 14.09 30.41 -11.01
N ALA A 316 13.99 30.81 -9.74
CA ALA A 316 13.46 32.11 -9.38
C ALA A 316 14.25 33.18 -10.14
N ALA A 317 13.57 33.92 -11.00
CA ALA A 317 14.14 35.09 -11.65
C ALA A 317 14.62 36.06 -10.56
N ALA A 318 15.93 36.25 -10.51
CA ALA A 318 16.55 37.26 -9.67
C ALA A 318 15.98 38.63 -10.09
N ARG A 319 15.21 39.25 -9.18
CA ARG A 319 14.85 40.66 -9.32
C ARG A 319 16.13 41.48 -9.19
N GLY A 320 16.65 41.91 -10.34
CA GLY A 320 17.66 42.97 -10.41
C GLY A 320 17.11 44.23 -9.76
N LYS A 321 17.82 44.73 -8.75
CA LYS A 321 17.65 46.09 -8.24
C LYS A 321 18.17 47.04 -9.31
N ALA A 322 17.31 47.87 -9.88
CA ALA A 322 17.72 49.08 -10.58
C ALA A 322 17.66 50.25 -9.57
N LYS A 323 18.80 50.94 -9.44
CA LYS A 323 18.83 52.37 -9.14
C LYS A 323 18.55 53.12 -10.43
#